data_AF-X1E3H8-F1
#
_entry.id   AF-X1E3H8-F1
#
_cell.length_a   1.000
_cell.length_b   1.000
_cell.length_c   1.000
_cell.angle_alpha   90.00
_cell.angle_beta   90.00
_cell.angle_gamma   90.00
#
_symmetry.space_group_name_H-M   'P 1'
#
loop_
_entity.id
_entity.type
_entity.pdbx_description
1 polymer ?
#
loop_
_entity_poly.entity_id
_entity_poly.type
_entity_poly.pdbx_seq_one_letter_code
_entity_poly.pdbx_strand_id
1 'polypeptide(L)' 'MSLYIFDLDGVIYIEETLLSGVKETLTFLRQRGDEVSFLSNNSTLNR' A
#
# COMPACT_ATOMS: atom_id res chain seq x y z
N MET A 1 -11.56 14.09 -1.78
CA MET A 1 -11.44 12.63 -1.73
C MET A 1 -10.70 12.20 -2.97
N SER A 2 -9.56 11.56 -2.79
CA SER A 2 -8.69 11.10 -3.87
C SER A 2 -8.46 9.60 -3.75
N LEU A 3 -8.10 8.95 -4.86
CA LEU A 3 -7.67 7.55 -4.89
C LEU A 3 -6.14 7.50 -4.94
N TYR A 4 -5.54 6.76 -4.01
CA TYR A 4 -4.12 6.43 -4.01
C TYR A 4 -3.95 4.95 -4.36
N ILE A 5 -3.18 4.68 -5.41
CA ILE A 5 -2.82 3.32 -5.82
C ILE A 5 -1.34 3.12 -5.54
N PHE A 6 -1.02 2.16 -4.68
CA PHE A 6 0.35 1.83 -4.31
C PHE A 6 0.82 0.56 -5.02
N ASP A 7 2.06 0.56 -5.50
CA ASP A 7 2.77 -0.67 -5.77
C ASP A 7 3.03 -1.42 -4.46
N LEU A 8 3.22 -2.73 -4.50
CA LEU A 8 3.58 -3.51 -3.32
C LEU A 8 5.10 -3.56 -3.14
N ASP A 9 5.83 -3.94 -4.18
CA ASP A 9 7.25 -4.24 -4.11
C ASP A 9 8.09 -2.95 -4.14
N GLY A 10 8.97 -2.76 -3.16
CA GLY A 10 9.79 -1.56 -3.02
C GLY A 10 9.05 -0.32 -2.51
N VAL A 11 7.73 -0.40 -2.31
CA VAL A 11 6.89 0.72 -1.83
C VAL A 11 6.18 0.38 -0.52
N ILE A 12 5.49 -0.76 -0.45
CA ILE A 12 4.85 -1.26 0.78
C ILE A 12 5.79 -2.24 1.48
N TYR A 13 6.47 -3.09 0.71
CA TYR A 13 7.36 -4.13 1.21
C TYR A 13 8.74 -4.06 0.57
N ILE A 14 9.77 -4.48 1.31
CA ILE A 14 11.02 -4.99 0.74
C ILE A 14 11.07 -6.47 1.09
N GLU A 15 11.05 -7.32 0.07
CA GLU A 15 10.86 -8.77 0.22
C GLU A 15 9.60 -9.04 1.08
N GLU A 16 9.73 -9.74 2.20
CA GLU A 16 8.61 -10.05 3.12
C GLU A 16 8.46 -9.01 4.24
N THR A 17 9.26 -7.94 4.24
CA THR A 17 9.32 -6.95 5.32
C THR A 17 8.52 -5.70 4.96
N LEU A 18 7.57 -5.32 5.81
CA LEU A 18 6.85 -4.06 5.66
C LEU A 18 7.80 -2.87 5.87
N LEU A 19 7.78 -1.92 4.94
CA LEU A 19 8.55 -0.70 5.05
C LEU A 19 8.07 0.19 6.21
N SER A 20 9.02 0.86 6.87
CA SER A 20 8.72 1.80 7.96
C SER A 20 7.86 2.96 7.46
N GLY A 21 6.87 3.39 8.25
CA GLY A 21 5.99 4.50 7.89
C GLY A 21 4.80 4.11 7.01
N VAL A 22 4.77 2.90 6.43
CA VAL A 22 3.67 2.45 5.57
C VAL A 22 2.37 2.38 6.35
N LYS A 23 2.39 1.78 7.53
CA LYS A 23 1.18 1.63 8.35
C LYS A 23 0.60 2.99 8.72
N GLU A 24 1.46 3.91 9.14
CA GLU A 24 1.11 5.28 9.51
C GLU A 24 0.52 6.03 8.32
N THR A 25 1.14 5.90 7.14
CA THR A 25 0.69 6.54 5.90
C THR A 25 -0.69 6.05 5.47
N LEU A 26 -0.89 4.73 5.44
CA LEU A 26 -2.16 4.13 5.05
C LEU A 26 -3.28 4.48 6.03
N THR A 27 -2.99 4.49 7.33
CA THR A 27 -3.94 4.93 8.36
C THR A 27 -4.30 6.41 8.18
N PHE A 28 -3.32 7.27 7.96
CA PHE A 28 -3.54 8.70 7.74
C PHE A 28 -4.44 8.97 6.53
N LEU A 29 -4.16 8.33 5.38
CA LEU A 29 -4.95 8.51 4.16
C LEU A 29 -6.39 8.04 4.35
N ARG A 30 -6.59 6.88 4.97
CA ARG A 30 -7.94 6.36 5.28
C ARG A 30 -8.69 7.26 6.25
N GLN A 31 -8.03 7.79 7.28
CA GLN A 31 -8.63 8.72 8.25
C GLN A 31 -9.02 10.05 7.60
N ARG A 32 -8.26 10.51 6.61
CA ARG A 32 -8.60 11.68 5.80
C ARG A 32 -9.78 11.44 4.84
N GLY A 33 -10.22 10.19 4.72
CA GLY A 33 -11.30 9.76 3.85
C GLY A 33 -10.86 9.52 2.41
N ASP A 34 -9.57 9.31 2.15
CA ASP A 34 -9.10 8.92 0.82
C ASP A 34 -9.24 7.42 0.60
N GLU A 35 -9.47 7.05 -0.66
CA GLU A 35 -9.48 5.65 -1.07
C GLU A 35 -8.05 5.16 -1.29
N VAL A 36 -7.79 3.92 -0.88
CA VAL A 36 -6.49 3.27 -1.00
C VAL A 36 -6.68 1.95 -1.71
N SER A 37 -5.92 1.73 -2.77
CA SER A 37 -5.84 0.45 -3.49
C SER A 37 -4.38 0.06 -3.72
N PHE A 38 -4.17 -1.21 -4.02
CA PHE A 38 -2.84 -1.76 -4.29
C PHE A 38 -2.84 -2.42 -5.67
N LEU A 39 -1.75 -2.24 -6.41
CA LEU A 39 -1.55 -2.85 -7.72
C LEU A 39 -0.14 -3.39 -7.78
N SER A 40 0.02 -4.70 -7.85
CA SER A 40 1.33 -5.35 -8.01
C SER A 40 1.33 -6.21 -9.26
N ASN A 41 2.50 -6.30 -9.88
CA ASN A 41 2.76 -7.19 -11.01
C ASN A 41 3.09 -8.62 -10.57
N ASN A 42 3.13 -8.89 -9.26
CA ASN A 42 3.38 -10.21 -8.72
C ASN A 42 2.12 -11.09 -8.83
N SER A 43 2.07 -11.96 -9.85
CA SER A 43 0.93 -12.85 -10.12
C SER A 43 0.90 -14.12 -9.26
N THR A 44 1.91 -14.32 -8.40
CA THR A 44 2.10 -15.56 -7.64
C THR A 44 1.30 -15.62 -6.34
N LEU A 45 0.78 -14.48 -5.87
CA LEU A 45 -0.03 -14.38 -4.66
C LEU A 45 -1.36 -13.69 -4.98
N ASN A 46 -2.47 -14.36 -4.67
CA ASN A 46 -3.81 -13.78 -4.73
C ASN A 46 -4.28 -13.61 -3.27
N ARG A 47 -4.57 -12.38 -2.84
CA ARG A 47 -4.98 -12.05 -1.46
C ARG A 47 -6.15 -11.09 -1.45
#